data_AF-A0A087BBM7-F1
#
_entry.id   AF-A0A087BBM7-F1
#
_cell.length_a   1.000
_cell.length_b   1.000
_cell.length_c   1.000
_cell.angle_alpha   90.00
_cell.angle_beta   90.00
_cell.angle_gamma   90.00
#
_symmetry.space_group_name_H-M   'P 1'
#
loop_
_entity.id
_entity.type
_entity.pdbx_description
1 polymer ?
#
loop_
_entity_poly.entity_id
_entity_poly.type
_entity_poly.pdbx_seq_one_letter_code
_entity_poly.pdbx_strand_id
1 'polypeptide(L)'
;MKYGWWEANPTPSFPSGASCPVSRGRSKTPPTCPSAYFRLPKLSISMVRNRIAPACAGSVRELRNDTFVERIRQADARNDAEYDREIDEYDTGLAQRWNAPEYDDADWSTMRLTDTAQPELRQPGVIWIRGTVRVPREFVGKSGVLNFGTMQDADEIYVNGTLIGQTGYQYPPRIYRIDRLDDTLQITIRLKVHYGTGGLTSGKTHTITVFEPSMDAATSAPLGVIDCDTPSTWRFKRSMFFRMRRQDTFFQYKPAAPYNAVLAPWGNAHVTGFVWYQGESNTYEPRMYGDKLVALAQCWRELFTTPNAPFFAVQLPNLALEPFHDWARLRNEQRRIMTLANTALVTTADVGEDNDLHPTDKLTVAERAATAAMALAHHSGEEPMGPFTWHATLSRDNVIFIHFLYAESGLRIRDGYRAPTIPMIRYAWEECPDLILENRQGLPASPFEIPLVREDEDMA
;
A
#
# COMPACT_ATOMS: atom_id res chain seq x y z
N MET A 1 -14.09 4.68 -20.23
CA MET A 1 -12.80 4.09 -19.80
C MET A 1 -12.90 2.58 -19.88
N LYS A 2 -12.13 1.95 -20.77
CA LYS A 2 -12.01 0.49 -20.85
C LYS A 2 -10.89 0.08 -19.90
N TYR A 3 -11.21 -0.67 -18.85
CA TYR A 3 -10.20 -1.31 -18.00
C TYR A 3 -9.46 -2.35 -18.85
N GLY A 4 -8.16 -2.14 -19.03
CA GLY A 4 -7.28 -3.08 -19.74
C GLY A 4 -7.11 -4.34 -18.91
N TRP A 5 -7.67 -5.43 -19.42
CA TRP A 5 -7.41 -6.78 -18.93
C TRP A 5 -6.08 -7.23 -19.53
N TRP A 6 -5.20 -7.77 -18.70
CA TRP A 6 -4.02 -8.48 -19.16
C TRP A 6 -4.47 -9.75 -19.87
N GLU A 7 -4.38 -9.77 -21.20
CA GLU A 7 -4.52 -11.00 -22.00
C GLU A 7 -3.35 -11.93 -21.68
N ALA A 8 -3.65 -13.09 -21.10
CA ALA A 8 -2.70 -14.18 -20.97
C ALA A 8 -2.46 -14.78 -22.36
N ASN A 9 -1.29 -14.51 -22.94
CA ASN A 9 -0.82 -15.22 -24.13
C ASN A 9 -0.44 -16.68 -23.78
N PRO A 10 -0.58 -17.62 -24.73
CA PRO A 10 -0.69 -19.04 -24.44
C PRO A 10 0.66 -19.69 -24.04
N THR A 11 0.57 -20.55 -23.02
CA THR A 11 1.43 -21.69 -22.66
C THR A 11 2.79 -21.84 -23.36
N PRO A 12 3.91 -21.78 -22.62
CA PRO A 12 5.13 -22.48 -23.01
C PRO A 12 4.96 -23.97 -22.71
N SER A 13 5.16 -24.80 -23.74
CA SER A 13 5.27 -26.25 -23.63
C SER A 13 6.51 -26.63 -22.80
N PHE A 14 6.31 -27.31 -21.66
CA PHE A 14 7.40 -27.96 -20.93
C PHE A 14 7.65 -29.37 -21.50
N PRO A 15 8.92 -29.77 -21.69
CA PRO A 15 9.26 -31.10 -22.16
C PRO A 15 8.97 -32.15 -21.06
N SER A 16 8.26 -33.19 -21.46
CA SER A 16 8.00 -34.38 -20.65
C SER A 16 9.28 -35.18 -20.42
N GLY A 17 9.65 -35.42 -19.16
CA GLY A 17 10.60 -36.47 -18.81
C GLY A 17 11.52 -36.15 -17.65
N ALA A 18 11.04 -36.34 -16.42
CA ALA A 18 11.91 -36.69 -15.30
C ALA A 18 11.08 -37.36 -14.20
N SER A 19 11.18 -38.69 -14.11
CA SER A 19 10.72 -39.45 -12.94
C SER A 19 11.62 -39.14 -11.75
N CYS A 20 11.06 -38.54 -10.70
CA CYS A 20 11.76 -38.31 -9.43
C CYS A 20 11.38 -39.40 -8.41
N PRO A 21 12.35 -40.00 -7.69
CA PRO A 21 12.12 -41.16 -6.85
C PRO A 21 11.39 -40.80 -5.55
N VAL A 22 10.43 -41.64 -5.20
CA VAL A 22 9.72 -41.62 -3.91
C VAL A 22 10.72 -41.89 -2.79
N SER A 23 11.16 -40.84 -2.10
CA SER A 23 11.81 -40.99 -0.80
C SER A 23 10.75 -40.93 0.30
N ARG A 24 10.65 -42.01 1.08
CA ARG A 24 9.79 -42.10 2.27
C ARG A 24 10.34 -41.18 3.36
N GLY A 25 9.92 -39.93 3.36
CA GLY A 25 10.07 -38.97 4.45
C GLY A 25 8.74 -38.79 5.17
N ARG A 26 8.74 -38.91 6.51
CA ARG A 26 7.57 -38.80 7.41
C ARG A 26 6.61 -37.68 6.99
N SER A 27 5.30 -37.98 6.87
CA SER A 27 4.26 -36.96 6.82
C SER A 27 4.28 -36.16 8.13
N LYS A 28 4.94 -35.00 8.10
CA LYS A 28 4.68 -33.95 9.08
C LYS A 28 3.44 -33.23 8.58
N THR A 29 2.28 -33.56 9.15
CA THR A 29 1.18 -32.59 9.21
C THR A 29 1.77 -31.26 9.67
N PRO A 30 1.57 -30.14 8.96
CA PRO A 30 2.07 -28.85 9.41
C PRO A 30 1.54 -28.61 10.83
N PRO A 31 2.35 -28.09 11.76
CA PRO A 31 1.89 -27.77 13.10
C PRO A 31 0.75 -26.75 12.94
N THR A 32 -0.48 -27.21 13.17
CA THR A 32 -1.59 -26.29 13.35
C THR A 32 -1.32 -25.55 14.65
N CYS A 33 -1.50 -24.22 14.65
CA CYS A 33 -1.56 -23.48 15.90
C CYS A 33 -2.57 -24.23 16.79
N PRO A 34 -2.19 -24.72 17.99
CA PRO A 34 -3.10 -25.51 18.78
C PRO A 34 -4.33 -24.67 19.07
N SER A 35 -5.45 -25.03 18.45
CA SER A 35 -6.74 -24.30 18.45
C SER A 35 -7.25 -23.96 19.86
N ALA A 36 -6.69 -24.58 20.89
CA ALA A 36 -6.96 -24.36 22.30
C ALA A 36 -6.45 -23.03 22.88
N TYR A 37 -5.53 -22.31 22.22
CA TYR A 37 -4.83 -21.17 22.84
C TYR A 37 -5.35 -19.78 22.46
N PHE A 38 -6.03 -19.63 21.32
CA PHE A 38 -6.93 -18.49 21.11
C PHE A 38 -8.28 -18.83 21.77
N ARG A 39 -8.39 -18.67 23.09
CA ARG A 39 -9.69 -18.67 23.79
C ARG A 39 -10.46 -17.38 23.48
N LEU A 40 -10.71 -17.13 22.20
CA LEU A 40 -11.78 -16.23 21.79
C LEU A 40 -13.01 -17.10 21.51
N PRO A 41 -14.22 -16.64 21.85
CA PRO A 41 -15.43 -17.38 21.54
C PRO A 41 -15.42 -17.74 20.04
N LYS A 42 -15.78 -18.98 19.70
CA LYS A 42 -16.00 -19.39 18.30
C LYS A 42 -17.02 -18.43 17.70
N LEU A 43 -16.54 -17.40 16.99
CA LEU A 43 -17.39 -16.50 16.24
C LEU A 43 -17.91 -17.28 15.05
N SER A 44 -19.21 -17.56 15.06
CA SER A 44 -19.89 -18.12 13.90
C SER A 44 -20.25 -17.00 12.93
N ILE A 45 -20.36 -17.33 11.65
CA ILE A 45 -20.92 -16.44 10.63
C ILE A 45 -22.29 -15.91 11.05
N SER A 46 -23.09 -16.70 11.80
CA SER A 46 -24.37 -16.25 12.35
C SER A 46 -24.24 -15.11 13.38
N MET A 47 -23.19 -15.09 14.21
CA MET A 47 -22.95 -13.99 15.17
C MET A 47 -22.59 -12.68 14.45
N VAL A 48 -21.77 -12.74 13.40
CA VAL A 48 -21.41 -11.57 12.59
C VAL A 48 -22.63 -11.06 11.81
N ARG A 49 -23.40 -11.98 11.21
CA ARG A 49 -24.62 -11.67 10.46
C ARG A 49 -25.67 -10.97 11.33
N ASN A 50 -25.86 -11.41 12.57
CA ASN A 50 -26.84 -10.81 13.49
C ASN A 50 -26.47 -9.41 14.00
N ARG A 51 -25.19 -9.05 14.04
CA ARG A 51 -24.73 -7.73 14.49
C ARG A 51 -24.67 -6.68 13.38
N ILE A 52 -24.29 -7.08 12.15
CA ILE A 52 -23.96 -6.13 11.07
C ILE A 52 -25.09 -5.97 10.05
N ALA A 53 -25.89 -7.02 9.80
CA ALA A 53 -26.91 -6.99 8.75
C ALA A 53 -28.02 -5.91 8.92
N PRO A 54 -28.50 -5.58 10.14
CA PRO A 54 -29.58 -4.60 10.30
C PRO A 54 -29.19 -3.17 9.87
N ALA A 55 -27.96 -2.75 10.17
CA ALA A 55 -27.48 -1.39 9.87
C ALA A 55 -27.34 -1.12 8.36
N CYS A 56 -27.14 -2.17 7.56
CA CYS A 56 -26.91 -2.07 6.12
C CYS A 56 -28.15 -2.37 5.26
N ALA A 57 -29.27 -2.78 5.86
CA ALA A 57 -30.44 -3.30 5.14
C ALA A 57 -31.08 -2.28 4.18
N GLY A 58 -31.07 -0.99 4.55
CA GLY A 58 -31.56 0.10 3.70
C GLY A 58 -30.76 0.23 2.42
N SER A 59 -29.43 0.40 2.52
CA SER A 59 -28.55 0.53 1.36
C SER A 59 -28.59 -0.71 0.47
N VAL A 60 -28.65 -1.92 1.04
CA VAL A 60 -28.78 -3.15 0.24
C VAL A 60 -30.09 -3.18 -0.54
N ARG A 61 -31.19 -2.63 0.01
CA ARG A 61 -32.49 -2.56 -0.69
C ARG A 61 -32.43 -1.60 -1.88
N GLU A 62 -31.79 -0.45 -1.73
CA GLU A 62 -31.63 0.53 -2.82
C GLU A 62 -30.78 -0.04 -3.96
N LEU A 63 -29.71 -0.75 -3.64
CA LEU A 63 -28.80 -1.35 -4.63
C LEU A 63 -29.39 -2.51 -5.42
N ARG A 64 -30.53 -3.06 -5.00
CA ARG A 64 -31.30 -4.05 -5.78
C ARG A 64 -32.13 -3.43 -6.89
N ASN A 65 -32.28 -2.11 -6.91
CA ASN A 65 -33.05 -1.40 -7.92
C ASN A 65 -32.11 -0.92 -9.03
N ASP A 66 -32.11 -1.62 -10.17
CA ASP A 66 -31.25 -1.30 -11.31
C ASP A 66 -31.48 0.12 -11.84
N THR A 67 -32.73 0.60 -11.85
CA THR A 67 -33.05 1.98 -12.25
C THR A 67 -32.44 3.00 -11.30
N PHE A 68 -32.42 2.72 -9.99
CA PHE A 68 -31.75 3.58 -9.02
C PHE A 68 -30.25 3.63 -9.27
N VAL A 69 -29.61 2.46 -9.42
CA VAL A 69 -28.16 2.35 -9.67
C VAL A 69 -27.77 3.06 -10.96
N GLU A 70 -28.50 2.82 -12.04
CA GLU A 70 -28.20 3.40 -13.35
C GLU A 70 -28.38 4.93 -13.35
N ARG A 71 -29.41 5.44 -12.67
CA ARG A 71 -29.60 6.89 -12.52
C ARG A 71 -28.41 7.57 -11.83
N ILE A 72 -27.87 6.94 -10.78
CA ILE A 72 -26.70 7.46 -10.06
C ILE A 72 -25.47 7.41 -10.97
N ARG A 73 -25.20 6.29 -11.64
CA ARG A 73 -24.09 6.17 -12.59
C ARG A 73 -24.12 7.25 -13.68
N GLN A 74 -25.29 7.50 -14.24
CA GLN A 74 -25.46 8.54 -15.26
C GLN A 74 -25.29 9.95 -14.69
N ALA A 75 -25.69 10.19 -13.44
CA ALA A 75 -25.48 11.48 -12.79
C ALA A 75 -23.99 11.73 -12.51
N ASP A 76 -23.29 10.74 -11.96
CA ASP A 76 -21.85 10.80 -11.70
C ASP A 76 -21.07 11.00 -13.00
N ALA A 77 -21.35 10.20 -14.04
CA ALA A 77 -20.72 10.36 -15.36
C ALA A 77 -20.95 11.74 -16.00
N ARG A 78 -22.15 12.33 -15.82
CA ARG A 78 -22.42 13.70 -16.30
C ARG A 78 -21.64 14.74 -15.49
N ASN A 79 -21.62 14.63 -14.17
CA ASN A 79 -20.88 15.54 -13.30
C ASN A 79 -19.39 15.53 -13.64
N ASP A 80 -18.82 14.34 -13.87
CA ASP A 80 -17.42 14.16 -14.25
C ASP A 80 -17.10 14.78 -15.61
N ALA A 81 -17.89 14.45 -16.64
CA ALA A 81 -17.67 14.98 -17.98
C ALA A 81 -17.81 16.51 -18.02
N GLU A 82 -18.75 17.08 -17.25
CA GLU A 82 -18.90 18.52 -17.11
C GLU A 82 -17.71 19.15 -16.39
N TYR A 83 -17.25 18.54 -15.28
CA TYR A 83 -16.10 19.01 -14.53
C TYR A 83 -14.82 19.00 -15.37
N ASP A 84 -14.53 17.91 -16.07
CA ASP A 84 -13.34 17.75 -16.91
C ASP A 84 -13.39 18.69 -18.13
N ARG A 85 -14.58 18.98 -18.69
CA ARG A 85 -14.72 19.99 -19.75
C ARG A 85 -14.42 21.39 -19.24
N GLU A 86 -15.04 21.78 -18.12
CA GLU A 86 -14.89 23.13 -17.59
C GLU A 86 -13.50 23.40 -17.04
N ILE A 87 -12.84 22.40 -16.45
CA ILE A 87 -11.48 22.57 -15.94
C ILE A 87 -10.50 22.92 -17.06
N ASP A 88 -10.70 22.36 -18.26
CA ASP A 88 -9.91 22.70 -19.45
C ASP A 88 -10.34 24.03 -20.06
N GLU A 89 -11.65 24.31 -20.12
CA GLU A 89 -12.21 25.54 -20.69
C GLU A 89 -11.72 26.81 -19.96
N TYR A 90 -11.61 26.77 -18.64
CA TYR A 90 -11.22 27.92 -17.82
C TYR A 90 -9.72 27.97 -17.47
N ASP A 91 -8.93 26.98 -17.91
CA ASP A 91 -7.49 26.94 -17.64
C ASP A 91 -6.73 27.94 -18.53
N THR A 92 -6.37 29.08 -17.92
CA THR A 92 -5.56 30.13 -18.58
C THR A 92 -4.24 29.58 -19.14
N GLY A 93 -3.63 28.59 -18.48
CA GLY A 93 -2.35 28.03 -18.92
C GLY A 93 -2.49 27.17 -20.17
N LEU A 94 -3.61 26.46 -20.31
CA LEU A 94 -3.94 25.74 -21.54
C LEU A 94 -4.23 26.73 -22.68
N ALA A 95 -5.04 27.77 -22.42
CA ALA A 95 -5.39 28.80 -23.40
C ALA A 95 -4.16 29.58 -23.92
N GLN A 96 -3.18 29.85 -23.05
CA GLN A 96 -1.94 30.55 -23.38
C GLN A 96 -0.77 29.62 -23.76
N ARG A 97 -0.99 28.30 -23.79
CA ARG A 97 0.01 27.28 -24.13
C ARG A 97 1.26 27.35 -23.24
N TRP A 98 1.07 27.39 -21.92
CA TRP A 98 2.16 27.36 -20.94
C TRP A 98 3.00 26.08 -20.98
N ASN A 99 2.65 25.07 -21.79
CA ASN A 99 3.52 23.93 -22.11
C ASN A 99 4.55 24.23 -23.21
N ALA A 100 4.43 25.30 -23.97
CA ALA A 100 5.31 25.57 -25.12
C ALA A 100 6.77 25.79 -24.70
N PRO A 101 7.77 25.20 -25.39
CA PRO A 101 9.21 25.35 -25.08
C PRO A 101 9.63 26.80 -24.87
N GLU A 102 9.15 27.69 -25.73
CA GLU A 102 9.49 29.10 -25.82
C GLU A 102 8.72 30.02 -24.88
N TYR A 103 7.76 29.50 -24.11
CA TYR A 103 6.99 30.31 -23.16
C TYR A 103 7.90 30.90 -22.08
N ASP A 104 7.81 32.22 -21.87
CA ASP A 104 8.55 32.96 -20.84
C ASP A 104 7.82 32.86 -19.50
N ASP A 105 8.44 32.14 -18.56
CA ASP A 105 7.94 31.95 -17.19
C ASP A 105 8.72 32.78 -16.15
N ALA A 106 9.41 33.85 -16.56
CA ALA A 106 10.19 34.70 -15.66
C ALA A 106 9.38 35.35 -14.52
N ASP A 107 8.07 35.54 -14.69
CA ASP A 107 7.15 36.08 -13.68
C ASP A 107 6.60 35.01 -12.73
N TRP A 108 6.94 33.73 -12.91
CA TRP A 108 6.43 32.63 -12.08
C TRP A 108 7.18 32.53 -10.76
N SER A 109 6.49 31.99 -9.75
CA SER A 109 7.10 31.72 -8.44
C SER A 109 8.07 30.55 -8.54
N THR A 110 9.21 30.62 -7.87
CA THR A 110 10.19 29.52 -7.85
C THR A 110 9.78 28.46 -6.83
N MET A 111 10.08 27.19 -7.12
CA MET A 111 9.91 26.07 -6.19
C MET A 111 11.03 25.03 -6.31
N ARG A 112 11.06 24.10 -5.35
CA ARG A 112 11.76 22.83 -5.48
C ARG A 112 10.70 21.73 -5.55
N LEU A 113 10.83 20.74 -6.42
CA LEU A 113 9.85 19.65 -6.48
C LEU A 113 9.81 18.84 -5.17
N THR A 114 10.94 18.79 -4.46
CA THR A 114 11.06 18.19 -3.12
C THR A 114 10.38 19.00 -2.01
N ASP A 115 10.06 20.28 -2.26
CA ASP A 115 9.33 21.13 -1.32
C ASP A 115 7.82 21.01 -1.56
N THR A 116 7.24 19.99 -0.94
CA THR A 116 5.83 19.60 -1.12
C THR A 116 4.87 20.31 -0.18
N ALA A 117 5.39 21.13 0.74
CA ALA A 117 4.58 21.78 1.78
C ALA A 117 3.91 23.08 1.31
N GLN A 118 4.18 23.55 0.08
CA GLN A 118 3.77 24.86 -0.41
C GLN A 118 2.25 25.08 -0.38
N PRO A 119 1.74 26.05 0.40
CA PRO A 119 0.31 26.33 0.50
C PRO A 119 -0.34 26.72 -0.82
N GLU A 120 0.40 27.33 -1.74
CA GLU A 120 -0.04 27.77 -3.06
C GLU A 120 -0.40 26.59 -3.97
N LEU A 121 0.16 25.41 -3.69
CA LEU A 121 -0.16 24.16 -4.38
C LEU A 121 -1.45 23.51 -3.88
N ARG A 122 -2.03 24.03 -2.78
CA ARG A 122 -3.24 23.51 -2.16
C ARG A 122 -4.47 24.23 -2.71
N GLN A 123 -5.64 23.65 -2.50
CA GLN A 123 -6.94 24.09 -3.04
C GLN A 123 -7.22 23.67 -4.48
N PRO A 124 -8.50 23.35 -4.80
CA PRO A 124 -8.88 22.91 -6.13
C PRO A 124 -8.61 23.95 -7.21
N GLY A 125 -8.22 23.48 -8.38
CA GLY A 125 -7.84 24.30 -9.53
C GLY A 125 -6.75 23.66 -10.35
N VAL A 126 -6.11 24.46 -11.21
CA VAL A 126 -5.02 24.00 -12.07
C VAL A 126 -3.76 24.81 -11.79
N ILE A 127 -2.66 24.09 -11.67
CA ILE A 127 -1.35 24.62 -11.37
C ILE A 127 -0.38 24.09 -12.40
N TRP A 128 0.37 24.98 -12.99
CA TRP A 128 1.40 24.64 -13.94
C TRP A 128 2.76 24.75 -13.26
N ILE A 129 3.60 23.74 -13.46
CA ILE A 129 4.95 23.65 -12.92
C ILE A 129 5.90 23.44 -14.10
N ARG A 130 6.93 24.27 -14.24
CA ARG A 130 7.91 24.24 -15.34
C ARG A 130 9.32 24.13 -14.80
N GLY A 131 10.15 23.37 -15.49
CA GLY A 131 11.57 23.24 -15.19
C GLY A 131 12.38 22.97 -16.44
N THR A 132 13.62 23.45 -16.42
CA THR A 132 14.61 23.20 -17.49
C THR A 132 15.67 22.25 -16.97
N VAL A 133 15.77 21.08 -17.59
CA VAL A 133 16.75 20.04 -17.26
C VAL A 133 17.82 20.01 -18.33
N ARG A 134 19.09 20.13 -17.92
CA ARG A 134 20.23 19.99 -18.83
C ARG A 134 20.61 18.53 -18.92
N VAL A 135 20.70 18.01 -20.15
CA VAL A 135 21.07 16.61 -20.40
C VAL A 135 22.59 16.52 -20.59
N PRO A 136 23.30 15.65 -19.83
CA PRO A 136 24.71 15.38 -20.07
C PRO A 136 24.97 14.98 -21.53
N ARG A 137 26.09 15.45 -22.11
CA ARG A 137 26.36 15.31 -23.56
C ARG A 137 26.36 13.85 -24.02
N GLU A 138 26.80 12.94 -23.17
CA GLU A 138 26.83 11.49 -23.39
C GLU A 138 25.42 10.86 -23.52
N PHE A 139 24.39 11.53 -23.01
CA PHE A 139 23.00 11.06 -23.05
C PHE A 139 22.17 11.74 -24.14
N VAL A 140 22.71 12.76 -24.81
CA VAL A 140 22.01 13.44 -25.92
C VAL A 140 21.77 12.45 -27.07
N GLY A 141 20.52 12.37 -27.51
CA GLY A 141 20.06 11.46 -28.56
C GLY A 141 19.74 10.04 -28.09
N LYS A 142 19.98 9.71 -26.81
CA LYS A 142 19.52 8.47 -26.17
C LYS A 142 18.03 8.55 -25.84
N SER A 143 17.44 7.44 -25.41
CA SER A 143 16.07 7.41 -24.89
C SER A 143 16.06 7.50 -23.36
N GLY A 144 14.95 7.92 -22.77
CA GLY A 144 14.79 8.06 -21.33
C GLY A 144 13.46 7.56 -20.82
N VAL A 145 13.41 7.21 -19.53
CA VAL A 145 12.19 6.99 -18.77
C VAL A 145 12.15 8.00 -17.64
N LEU A 146 11.24 8.96 -17.73
CA LEU A 146 10.94 9.92 -16.67
C LEU A 146 10.24 9.19 -15.53
N ASN A 147 10.69 9.41 -14.30
CA ASN A 147 10.03 8.96 -13.07
C ASN A 147 9.91 10.14 -12.11
N PHE A 148 8.69 10.67 -11.97
CA PHE A 148 8.39 11.84 -11.13
C PHE A 148 7.55 11.48 -9.90
N GLY A 149 7.62 10.21 -9.47
CA GLY A 149 6.91 9.75 -8.29
C GLY A 149 5.41 9.95 -8.39
N THR A 150 4.77 10.24 -7.26
CA THR A 150 3.33 10.46 -7.17
C THR A 150 3.01 11.93 -6.90
N MET A 151 1.86 12.40 -7.38
CA MET A 151 1.34 13.76 -7.24
C MET A 151 -0.14 13.67 -6.89
N GLN A 152 -0.67 14.72 -6.28
CA GLN A 152 -2.03 14.73 -5.82
C GLN A 152 -3.04 14.85 -6.98
N ASP A 153 -4.12 14.09 -6.89
CA ASP A 153 -5.21 14.04 -7.86
C ASP A 153 -4.73 13.70 -9.28
N ALA A 154 -4.75 14.63 -10.24
CA ALA A 154 -4.47 14.31 -11.63
C ALA A 154 -3.42 15.24 -12.25
N ASP A 155 -2.75 14.77 -13.31
CA ASP A 155 -1.74 15.56 -14.01
C ASP A 155 -1.58 15.15 -15.49
N GLU A 156 -0.95 16.06 -16.23
CA GLU A 156 -0.41 15.89 -17.57
C GLU A 156 1.05 16.37 -17.57
N ILE A 157 1.97 15.57 -18.12
CA ILE A 157 3.39 15.92 -18.22
C ILE A 157 3.78 16.07 -19.69
N TYR A 158 4.39 17.22 -19.98
CA TYR A 158 4.92 17.59 -21.28
C TYR A 158 6.45 17.64 -21.24
N VAL A 159 7.08 17.21 -22.33
CA VAL A 159 8.50 17.41 -22.59
C VAL A 159 8.64 18.12 -23.93
N ASN A 160 9.34 19.25 -23.93
CA ASN A 160 9.50 20.13 -25.10
C ASN A 160 8.14 20.42 -25.78
N GLY A 161 7.12 20.71 -24.97
CA GLY A 161 5.75 21.00 -25.39
C GLY A 161 4.91 19.80 -25.82
N THR A 162 5.49 18.61 -25.94
CA THR A 162 4.77 17.38 -26.33
C THR A 162 4.29 16.64 -25.10
N LEU A 163 3.00 16.26 -25.04
CA LEU A 163 2.44 15.45 -23.97
C LEU A 163 3.06 14.04 -24.02
N ILE A 164 3.77 13.64 -22.97
CA ILE A 164 4.40 12.31 -22.87
C ILE A 164 3.64 11.36 -21.95
N GLY A 165 2.76 11.88 -21.09
CA GLY A 165 1.98 11.07 -20.16
C GLY A 165 0.97 11.86 -19.36
N GLN A 166 0.02 11.13 -18.79
CA GLN A 166 -1.01 11.69 -17.91
C GLN A 166 -1.45 10.64 -16.89
N THR A 167 -1.94 11.09 -15.74
CA THR A 167 -2.48 10.22 -14.70
C THR A 167 -3.67 10.92 -14.03
N GLY A 168 -4.75 10.17 -13.83
CA GLY A 168 -6.05 10.73 -13.39
C GLY A 168 -6.32 10.67 -11.88
N TYR A 169 -5.40 10.09 -11.09
CA TYR A 169 -5.55 9.96 -9.64
C TYR A 169 -4.18 9.84 -8.95
N GLN A 170 -4.14 9.99 -7.63
CA GLN A 170 -2.88 10.29 -6.95
C GLN A 170 -1.84 9.14 -6.92
N TYR A 171 -2.30 7.88 -6.96
CA TYR A 171 -1.48 6.74 -6.54
C TYR A 171 -0.47 6.20 -7.56
N PRO A 172 -0.68 6.24 -8.89
CA PRO A 172 0.31 5.73 -9.84
C PRO A 172 1.53 6.65 -9.90
N PRO A 173 2.75 6.08 -9.91
CA PRO A 173 3.94 6.87 -10.19
C PRO A 173 3.93 7.37 -11.64
N ARG A 174 4.44 8.57 -11.87
CA ARG A 174 4.52 9.22 -13.18
C ARG A 174 5.74 8.68 -13.90
N ILE A 175 5.55 7.54 -14.55
CA ILE A 175 6.59 6.80 -15.28
C ILE A 175 6.30 6.88 -16.78
N TYR A 176 7.02 7.73 -17.51
CA TYR A 176 6.73 8.02 -18.92
C TYR A 176 7.98 7.92 -19.79
N ARG A 177 7.81 7.39 -21.01
CA ARG A 177 8.89 7.24 -21.99
C ARG A 177 9.17 8.56 -22.70
N ILE A 178 10.45 8.86 -22.89
CA ILE A 178 10.97 9.92 -23.75
C ILE A 178 11.81 9.24 -24.84
N ASP A 179 11.37 9.31 -26.09
CA ASP A 179 12.02 8.57 -27.18
C ASP A 179 13.42 9.08 -27.49
N ARG A 180 13.64 10.38 -27.33
CA ARG A 180 14.90 11.04 -27.62
C ARG A 180 15.14 12.20 -26.65
N LEU A 181 16.29 12.21 -25.99
CA LEU A 181 16.73 13.30 -25.13
C LEU A 181 17.46 14.36 -25.95
N ASP A 182 16.94 15.58 -25.96
CA ASP A 182 17.66 16.76 -26.46
C ASP A 182 18.72 17.22 -25.43
N ASP A 183 19.60 18.15 -25.79
CA ASP A 183 20.62 18.68 -24.87
C ASP A 183 20.02 19.48 -23.70
N THR A 184 18.82 20.01 -23.91
CA THR A 184 17.99 20.67 -22.91
C THR A 184 16.55 20.18 -23.03
N LEU A 185 15.96 19.80 -21.91
CA LEU A 185 14.56 19.42 -21.81
C LEU A 185 13.80 20.49 -21.04
N GLN A 186 12.78 21.07 -21.66
CA GLN A 186 11.75 21.78 -20.94
C GLN A 186 10.70 20.75 -20.51
N ILE A 187 10.50 20.63 -19.20
CA ILE A 187 9.50 19.74 -18.61
C ILE A 187 8.41 20.62 -18.00
N THR A 188 7.17 20.38 -18.41
CA THR A 188 6.00 21.06 -17.88
C THR A 188 5.03 20.06 -17.27
N ILE A 189 4.57 20.29 -16.05
CA ILE A 189 3.53 19.51 -15.38
C ILE A 189 2.30 20.41 -15.25
N ARG A 190 1.16 19.94 -15.75
CA ARG A 190 -0.14 20.54 -15.51
C ARG A 190 -0.83 19.72 -14.42
N LEU A 191 -0.75 20.18 -13.18
CA LEU A 191 -1.35 19.55 -12.02
C LEU A 191 -2.80 20.03 -11.84
N LYS A 192 -3.73 19.08 -11.86
CA LYS A 192 -5.17 19.28 -11.68
C LYS A 192 -5.56 18.83 -10.27
N VAL A 193 -5.71 19.81 -9.39
CA VAL A 193 -6.13 19.58 -8.00
C VAL A 193 -7.66 19.58 -7.97
N HIS A 194 -8.25 18.44 -7.65
CA HIS A 194 -9.70 18.23 -7.58
C HIS A 194 -10.25 18.48 -6.17
N TYR A 195 -9.42 18.26 -5.14
CA TYR A 195 -9.81 18.35 -3.74
C TYR A 195 -8.95 19.35 -2.94
N GLY A 196 -9.00 19.26 -1.60
CA GLY A 196 -8.36 20.23 -0.70
C GLY A 196 -6.85 20.03 -0.49
N THR A 197 -6.31 18.87 -0.86
CA THR A 197 -4.87 18.58 -0.85
C THR A 197 -4.36 18.68 -2.28
N GLY A 198 -3.21 19.31 -2.50
CA GLY A 198 -2.56 19.40 -3.80
C GLY A 198 -1.04 19.26 -3.64
N GLY A 199 -0.30 19.25 -4.74
CA GLY A 199 1.17 19.17 -4.75
C GLY A 199 1.74 17.79 -5.11
N LEU A 200 3.06 17.66 -4.99
CA LEU A 200 3.80 16.43 -5.24
C LEU A 200 3.97 15.62 -3.93
N THR A 201 4.22 14.33 -4.02
CA THR A 201 4.39 13.47 -2.84
C THR A 201 5.79 13.60 -2.26
N SER A 202 5.87 13.85 -0.95
CA SER A 202 7.14 14.08 -0.25
C SER A 202 8.06 12.87 -0.32
N GLY A 203 9.36 13.12 -0.54
CA GLY A 203 10.41 12.09 -0.57
C GLY A 203 10.42 11.22 -1.83
N LYS A 204 9.64 11.55 -2.85
CA LYS A 204 9.77 10.93 -4.17
C LYS A 204 10.91 11.59 -4.96
N THR A 205 11.56 10.79 -5.80
CA THR A 205 12.64 11.24 -6.68
C THR A 205 12.09 11.70 -8.03
N HIS A 206 12.73 12.71 -8.61
CA HIS A 206 12.42 13.19 -9.96
C HIS A 206 13.61 12.93 -10.87
N THR A 207 13.55 11.87 -11.66
CA THR A 207 14.69 11.43 -12.47
C THR A 207 14.31 11.06 -13.89
N ILE A 208 15.31 11.00 -14.76
CA ILE A 208 15.22 10.35 -16.07
C ILE A 208 16.27 9.23 -16.11
N THR A 209 15.81 7.98 -16.15
CA THR A 209 16.68 6.82 -16.37
C THR A 209 16.96 6.68 -17.86
N VAL A 210 18.23 6.64 -18.25
CA VAL A 210 18.67 6.70 -19.64
C VAL A 210 18.93 5.30 -20.20
N PHE A 211 18.52 5.04 -21.44
CA PHE A 211 18.71 3.78 -22.15
C PHE A 211 19.18 4.02 -23.58
N GLU A 212 19.78 3.01 -24.20
CA GLU A 212 20.02 3.04 -25.64
C GLU A 212 18.71 3.27 -26.42
N PRO A 213 18.74 3.97 -27.57
CA PRO A 213 17.54 4.20 -28.37
C PRO A 213 16.85 2.90 -28.73
N SER A 214 15.51 2.92 -28.81
CA SER A 214 14.66 1.78 -29.18
C SER A 214 14.76 0.51 -28.31
N MET A 215 15.47 0.54 -27.18
CA MET A 215 15.48 -0.57 -26.22
C MET A 215 14.25 -0.56 -25.31
N ASP A 216 13.89 -1.75 -24.85
CA ASP A 216 12.89 -1.97 -23.82
C ASP A 216 13.49 -1.70 -22.44
N ALA A 217 12.97 -0.67 -21.77
CA ALA A 217 13.43 -0.25 -20.44
C ALA A 217 13.14 -1.29 -19.35
N ALA A 218 12.21 -2.23 -19.58
CA ALA A 218 11.88 -3.27 -18.61
C ALA A 218 12.95 -4.38 -18.54
N THR A 219 13.73 -4.55 -19.61
CA THR A 219 14.67 -5.68 -19.75
C THR A 219 16.12 -5.23 -19.95
N SER A 220 16.37 -3.94 -20.15
CA SER A 220 17.68 -3.39 -20.46
C SER A 220 18.36 -2.78 -19.23
N ALA A 221 19.69 -2.90 -19.14
CA ALA A 221 20.45 -2.19 -18.13
C ALA A 221 20.48 -0.67 -18.45
N PRO A 222 20.27 0.21 -17.46
CA PRO A 222 20.32 1.66 -17.69
C PRO A 222 21.75 2.13 -17.95
N LEU A 223 21.90 3.13 -18.83
CA LEU A 223 23.17 3.81 -19.11
C LEU A 223 23.54 4.83 -18.02
N GLY A 224 22.54 5.34 -17.30
CA GLY A 224 22.72 6.34 -16.25
C GLY A 224 21.38 6.92 -15.80
N VAL A 225 21.44 7.85 -14.86
CA VAL A 225 20.28 8.54 -14.31
C VAL A 225 20.56 10.03 -14.29
N ILE A 226 19.62 10.83 -14.78
CA ILE A 226 19.65 12.29 -14.71
C ILE A 226 18.77 12.70 -13.53
N ASP A 227 19.35 13.42 -12.57
CA ASP A 227 18.61 14.07 -11.49
C ASP A 227 17.92 15.33 -12.02
N CYS A 228 16.59 15.40 -11.91
CA CYS A 228 15.80 16.55 -12.35
C CYS A 228 15.59 17.58 -11.23
N ASP A 229 16.11 17.36 -10.02
CA ASP A 229 16.06 18.31 -8.91
C ASP A 229 17.28 19.23 -8.83
N THR A 230 18.42 18.87 -9.47
CA THR A 230 19.69 19.61 -9.37
C THR A 230 20.40 19.74 -10.72
N PRO A 231 20.86 20.93 -11.17
CA PRO A 231 20.69 22.28 -10.63
C PRO A 231 19.42 22.99 -11.16
N SER A 232 18.39 22.24 -11.53
CA SER A 232 17.16 22.75 -12.13
C SER A 232 16.44 23.70 -11.19
N THR A 233 16.14 24.90 -11.67
CA THR A 233 15.19 25.78 -10.99
C THR A 233 13.81 25.48 -11.54
N TRP A 234 12.92 25.02 -10.67
CA TRP A 234 11.51 24.83 -11.01
C TRP A 234 10.73 26.09 -10.70
N ARG A 235 9.69 26.34 -11.49
CA ARG A 235 8.78 27.45 -11.33
C ARG A 235 7.35 26.95 -11.39
N PHE A 236 6.44 27.66 -10.75
CA PHE A 236 5.02 27.34 -10.82
C PHE A 236 4.14 28.58 -10.86
N LYS A 237 2.96 28.41 -11.45
CA LYS A 237 1.89 29.41 -11.48
C LYS A 237 0.55 28.72 -11.50
N ARG A 238 -0.35 29.18 -10.65
CA ARG A 238 -1.76 28.77 -10.68
C ARG A 238 -2.43 29.46 -11.86
N SER A 239 -3.03 28.68 -12.75
CA SER A 239 -3.81 29.23 -13.85
C SER A 239 -5.23 29.57 -13.44
N MET A 240 -5.80 28.83 -12.49
CA MET A 240 -7.11 29.12 -11.93
C MET A 240 -7.36 28.45 -10.57
N PHE A 241 -8.31 29.00 -9.82
CA PHE A 241 -9.01 28.30 -8.75
C PHE A 241 -10.28 27.67 -9.31
N PHE A 242 -10.73 26.57 -8.70
CA PHE A 242 -11.93 25.89 -9.14
C PHE A 242 -12.73 25.34 -7.96
N ARG A 243 -13.96 24.88 -8.23
CA ARG A 243 -14.77 24.18 -7.23
C ARG A 243 -14.19 22.78 -6.98
N MET A 244 -14.44 22.21 -5.80
CA MET A 244 -14.12 20.79 -5.56
C MET A 244 -14.91 19.89 -6.52
N ARG A 245 -14.27 18.83 -7.01
CA ARG A 245 -14.94 17.79 -7.79
C ARG A 245 -16.00 17.11 -6.91
N ARG A 246 -17.17 16.85 -7.48
CA ARG A 246 -18.18 16.03 -6.79
C ARG A 246 -17.62 14.62 -6.63
N GLN A 247 -17.79 14.03 -5.46
CA GLN A 247 -17.38 12.64 -5.25
C GLN A 247 -18.40 11.70 -5.88
N ASP A 248 -17.89 10.75 -6.65
CA ASP A 248 -18.69 9.69 -7.23
C ASP A 248 -19.23 8.72 -6.18
N THR A 249 -20.30 8.05 -6.55
CA THR A 249 -20.81 6.91 -5.80
C THR A 249 -19.95 5.68 -6.06
N PHE A 250 -19.03 5.41 -5.14
CA PHE A 250 -18.26 4.16 -5.11
C PHE A 250 -19.13 2.99 -4.65
N PHE A 251 -19.85 2.36 -5.60
CA PHE A 251 -20.70 1.19 -5.33
C PHE A 251 -19.94 0.04 -4.67
N GLN A 252 -18.65 -0.13 -4.98
CA GLN A 252 -17.76 -1.13 -4.37
C GLN A 252 -17.53 -0.91 -2.87
N TYR A 253 -17.79 0.28 -2.32
CA TYR A 253 -17.72 0.53 -0.88
C TYR A 253 -19.07 0.31 -0.19
N LYS A 254 -20.12 0.02 -0.96
CA LYS A 254 -21.44 -0.22 -0.40
C LYS A 254 -21.55 -1.66 0.14
N PRO A 255 -22.29 -1.87 1.24
CA PRO A 255 -22.48 -3.19 1.82
C PRO A 255 -22.99 -4.21 0.79
N ALA A 256 -22.41 -5.41 0.84
CA ALA A 256 -22.74 -6.55 -0.02
C ALA A 256 -22.49 -6.36 -1.53
N ALA A 257 -22.13 -5.17 -2.01
CA ALA A 257 -21.94 -4.93 -3.44
C ALA A 257 -20.75 -5.72 -4.01
N PRO A 258 -19.52 -5.67 -3.44
CA PRO A 258 -18.42 -6.51 -3.94
C PRO A 258 -18.72 -8.00 -3.90
N TYR A 259 -19.36 -8.48 -2.82
CA TYR A 259 -19.74 -9.88 -2.69
C TYR A 259 -20.69 -10.31 -3.81
N ASN A 260 -21.79 -9.58 -4.03
CA ASN A 260 -22.79 -9.99 -5.01
C ASN A 260 -22.34 -9.76 -6.46
N ALA A 261 -21.62 -8.66 -6.72
CA ALA A 261 -21.22 -8.29 -8.08
C ALA A 261 -19.97 -9.04 -8.55
N VAL A 262 -19.04 -9.34 -7.64
CA VAL A 262 -17.74 -9.92 -7.99
C VAL A 262 -17.62 -11.35 -7.53
N LEU A 263 -17.95 -11.68 -6.27
CA LEU A 263 -17.60 -12.98 -5.70
C LEU A 263 -18.64 -14.08 -5.93
N ALA A 264 -19.91 -13.81 -5.61
CA ALA A 264 -21.01 -14.77 -5.67
C ALA A 264 -21.19 -15.45 -7.06
N PRO A 265 -21.00 -14.76 -8.21
CA PRO A 265 -21.10 -15.40 -9.53
C PRO A 265 -20.11 -16.55 -9.74
N TRP A 266 -19.00 -16.59 -8.98
CA TRP A 266 -17.98 -17.62 -9.08
C TRP A 266 -18.17 -18.78 -8.11
N GLY A 267 -19.28 -18.85 -7.34
CA GLY A 267 -19.45 -19.86 -6.29
C GLY A 267 -19.30 -21.33 -6.76
N ASN A 268 -19.47 -21.59 -8.06
CA ASN A 268 -19.29 -22.92 -8.67
C ASN A 268 -17.88 -23.16 -9.25
N ALA A 269 -16.97 -22.19 -9.16
CA ALA A 269 -15.60 -22.34 -9.61
C ALA A 269 -14.79 -23.21 -8.64
N HIS A 270 -13.85 -23.99 -9.18
CA HIS A 270 -12.88 -24.70 -8.36
C HIS A 270 -11.77 -23.75 -7.91
N VAL A 271 -11.57 -23.65 -6.59
CA VAL A 271 -10.57 -22.77 -5.98
C VAL A 271 -9.59 -23.57 -5.14
N THR A 272 -8.30 -23.36 -5.40
CA THR A 272 -7.19 -24.02 -4.70
C THR A 272 -6.77 -23.27 -3.42
N GLY A 273 -7.12 -21.98 -3.30
CA GLY A 273 -6.84 -21.16 -2.13
C GLY A 273 -7.23 -19.70 -2.34
N PHE A 274 -7.09 -18.90 -1.28
CA PHE A 274 -7.48 -17.48 -1.29
C PHE A 274 -6.33 -16.60 -0.81
N VAL A 275 -6.08 -15.48 -1.49
CA VAL A 275 -5.17 -14.42 -1.03
C VAL A 275 -6.01 -13.18 -0.71
N TRP A 276 -5.80 -12.62 0.48
CA TRP A 276 -6.45 -11.39 0.93
C TRP A 276 -5.41 -10.35 1.31
N TYR A 277 -5.37 -9.23 0.60
CA TYR A 277 -4.51 -8.10 0.92
C TYR A 277 -5.33 -6.82 0.99
N GLN A 278 -5.65 -6.41 2.20
CA GLN A 278 -6.38 -5.17 2.49
C GLN A 278 -6.18 -4.83 3.98
N GLY A 279 -6.37 -3.57 4.32
CA GLY A 279 -6.56 -3.14 5.70
C GLY A 279 -6.47 -1.62 5.89
N GLU A 280 -5.91 -0.91 4.93
CA GLU A 280 -5.58 0.51 4.95
C GLU A 280 -6.78 1.36 5.39
N SER A 281 -7.96 1.14 4.79
CA SER A 281 -9.20 1.84 5.17
C SER A 281 -9.82 1.39 6.50
N ASN A 282 -9.11 0.63 7.33
CA ASN A 282 -9.52 0.20 8.67
C ASN A 282 -8.51 0.62 9.74
N THR A 283 -7.40 1.25 9.38
CA THR A 283 -6.37 1.69 10.33
C THR A 283 -6.88 2.76 11.30
N TYR A 284 -7.94 3.51 10.98
CA TYR A 284 -8.53 4.52 11.86
C TYR A 284 -9.37 3.89 12.98
N GLU A 285 -9.88 2.69 12.75
CA GLU A 285 -10.66 1.91 13.73
C GLU A 285 -10.39 0.42 13.51
N PRO A 286 -9.22 -0.07 13.94
CA PRO A 286 -8.80 -1.44 13.68
C PRO A 286 -9.57 -2.46 14.54
N ARG A 287 -10.33 -2.03 15.56
CA ARG A 287 -11.10 -2.98 16.40
C ARG A 287 -12.02 -3.81 15.51
N MET A 288 -12.10 -5.10 15.83
CA MET A 288 -12.92 -6.08 15.11
C MET A 288 -12.43 -6.41 13.70
N TYR A 289 -11.31 -5.85 13.22
CA TYR A 289 -10.81 -6.21 11.89
C TYR A 289 -10.50 -7.70 11.80
N GLY A 290 -9.81 -8.27 12.80
CA GLY A 290 -9.48 -9.68 12.80
C GLY A 290 -10.72 -10.58 12.85
N ASP A 291 -11.77 -10.18 13.55
CA ASP A 291 -13.04 -10.92 13.59
C ASP A 291 -13.75 -10.89 12.22
N LYS A 292 -13.72 -9.74 11.53
CA LYS A 292 -14.23 -9.61 10.15
C LYS A 292 -13.41 -10.44 9.17
N LEU A 293 -12.09 -10.45 9.31
CA LEU A 293 -11.17 -11.23 8.46
C LEU A 293 -11.42 -12.74 8.61
N VAL A 294 -11.57 -13.24 9.84
CA VAL A 294 -11.91 -14.64 10.11
C VAL A 294 -13.26 -15.01 9.49
N ALA A 295 -14.27 -14.16 9.68
CA ALA A 295 -15.60 -14.38 9.10
C ALA A 295 -15.59 -14.36 7.56
N LEU A 296 -14.78 -13.47 6.96
CA LEU A 296 -14.59 -13.42 5.51
C LEU A 296 -13.97 -14.72 4.99
N ALA A 297 -12.90 -15.20 5.60
CA ALA A 297 -12.24 -16.44 5.22
C ALA A 297 -13.18 -17.65 5.29
N GLN A 298 -13.96 -17.76 6.37
CA GLN A 298 -14.98 -18.81 6.51
C GLN A 298 -16.09 -18.68 5.46
N CYS A 299 -16.60 -17.47 5.24
CA CYS A 299 -17.64 -17.20 4.24
C CYS A 299 -17.20 -17.60 2.84
N TRP A 300 -15.93 -17.38 2.48
CA TRP A 300 -15.41 -17.76 1.17
C TRP A 300 -15.24 -19.27 1.06
N ARG A 301 -14.69 -19.92 2.09
CA ARG A 301 -14.63 -21.39 2.15
C ARG A 301 -16.00 -22.04 2.01
N GLU A 302 -17.04 -21.47 2.60
CA GLU A 302 -18.43 -21.92 2.44
C GLU A 302 -18.96 -21.68 1.03
N LEU A 303 -18.78 -20.47 0.47
CA LEU A 303 -19.26 -20.11 -0.87
C LEU A 303 -18.73 -21.06 -1.95
N PHE A 304 -17.43 -21.40 -1.89
CA PHE A 304 -16.78 -22.27 -2.87
C PHE A 304 -16.81 -23.76 -2.47
N THR A 305 -17.55 -24.12 -1.40
CA THR A 305 -17.67 -25.50 -0.89
C THR A 305 -16.31 -26.16 -0.62
N THR A 306 -15.37 -25.41 -0.06
CA THR A 306 -14.00 -25.83 0.22
C THR A 306 -13.61 -25.46 1.67
N PRO A 307 -14.11 -26.23 2.66
CA PRO A 307 -13.99 -25.88 4.10
C PRO A 307 -12.55 -25.82 4.61
N ASN A 308 -11.62 -26.45 3.88
CA ASN A 308 -10.20 -26.51 4.23
C ASN A 308 -9.30 -25.77 3.23
N ALA A 309 -9.81 -24.98 2.27
CA ALA A 309 -8.95 -24.25 1.33
C ALA A 309 -7.94 -23.36 2.07
N PRO A 310 -6.65 -23.37 1.69
CA PRO A 310 -5.66 -22.42 2.17
C PRO A 310 -6.13 -20.97 2.10
N PHE A 311 -5.90 -20.19 3.15
CA PHE A 311 -6.20 -18.76 3.17
C PHE A 311 -4.97 -17.96 3.61
N PHE A 312 -4.49 -17.07 2.74
CA PHE A 312 -3.30 -16.26 2.93
C PHE A 312 -3.70 -14.81 3.18
N ALA A 313 -3.55 -14.33 4.41
CA ALA A 313 -3.76 -12.92 4.72
C ALA A 313 -2.43 -12.17 4.60
N VAL A 314 -2.37 -11.17 3.73
CA VAL A 314 -1.22 -10.29 3.58
C VAL A 314 -1.35 -9.16 4.60
N GLN A 315 -0.34 -9.03 5.45
CA GLN A 315 -0.26 -7.96 6.44
C GLN A 315 -0.08 -6.61 5.75
N LEU A 316 -0.44 -5.50 6.41
CA LEU A 316 -0.09 -4.18 5.89
C LEU A 316 1.42 -3.94 5.90
N PRO A 317 1.98 -3.29 4.85
CA PRO A 317 3.41 -3.00 4.71
C PRO A 317 3.83 -1.88 5.67
N ASN A 318 5.10 -1.49 5.69
CA ASN A 318 5.53 -0.29 6.43
C ASN A 318 4.80 0.98 5.91
N LEU A 319 4.56 1.96 6.79
CA LEU A 319 4.03 3.29 6.43
C LEU A 319 4.22 4.27 7.60
N ALA A 320 4.56 5.53 7.29
CA ALA A 320 4.74 6.63 8.23
C ALA A 320 3.91 7.90 7.90
N LEU A 321 3.13 7.92 6.81
CA LEU A 321 2.37 9.10 6.36
C LEU A 321 1.11 9.43 7.17
N GLU A 322 0.65 8.51 8.01
CA GLU A 322 -0.70 8.52 8.56
C GLU A 322 -0.72 8.59 10.10
N PRO A 323 -0.46 9.77 10.70
CA PRO A 323 -0.22 9.90 12.14
C PRO A 323 -1.44 9.62 13.03
N PHE A 324 -2.65 9.71 12.48
CA PHE A 324 -3.91 9.45 13.21
C PHE A 324 -4.44 8.03 13.00
N HIS A 325 -3.68 7.17 12.32
CA HIS A 325 -4.05 5.81 12.00
C HIS A 325 -3.18 4.80 12.77
N ASP A 326 -3.78 3.70 13.21
CA ASP A 326 -3.12 2.68 14.03
C ASP A 326 -2.77 1.43 13.21
N TRP A 327 -1.76 1.60 12.35
CA TRP A 327 -1.23 0.56 11.49
C TRP A 327 -0.72 -0.64 12.29
N ALA A 328 -0.03 -0.40 13.40
CA ALA A 328 0.53 -1.45 14.24
C ALA A 328 -0.57 -2.35 14.83
N ARG A 329 -1.64 -1.76 15.35
CA ARG A 329 -2.76 -2.53 15.88
C ARG A 329 -3.54 -3.25 14.80
N LEU A 330 -3.69 -2.67 13.62
CA LEU A 330 -4.30 -3.37 12.49
C LEU A 330 -3.45 -4.59 12.06
N ARG A 331 -2.13 -4.44 11.96
CA ARG A 331 -1.21 -5.57 11.72
C ARG A 331 -1.37 -6.66 12.78
N ASN A 332 -1.61 -6.28 14.03
CA ASN A 332 -1.92 -7.22 15.09
C ASN A 332 -3.29 -7.91 14.91
N GLU A 333 -4.31 -7.18 14.47
CA GLU A 333 -5.63 -7.75 14.14
C GLU A 333 -5.57 -8.71 12.94
N GLN A 334 -4.75 -8.44 11.92
CA GLN A 334 -4.53 -9.35 10.79
C GLN A 334 -3.97 -10.72 11.23
N ARG A 335 -3.22 -10.78 12.35
CA ARG A 335 -2.73 -12.04 12.93
C ARG A 335 -3.84 -12.99 13.35
N ARG A 336 -5.06 -12.49 13.61
CA ARG A 336 -6.21 -13.33 14.01
C ARG A 336 -6.61 -14.36 12.96
N ILE A 337 -6.16 -14.23 11.70
CA ILE A 337 -6.36 -15.27 10.69
C ILE A 337 -5.82 -16.63 11.14
N MET A 338 -4.74 -16.64 11.94
CA MET A 338 -4.09 -17.84 12.45
C MET A 338 -4.92 -18.63 13.48
N THR A 339 -6.12 -18.12 13.83
CA THR A 339 -7.12 -18.88 14.59
C THR A 339 -7.80 -19.96 13.73
N LEU A 340 -7.77 -19.83 12.41
CA LEU A 340 -8.26 -20.82 11.47
C LEU A 340 -7.17 -21.81 11.09
N ALA A 341 -7.56 -23.06 10.82
CA ALA A 341 -6.66 -24.04 10.23
C ALA A 341 -6.39 -23.71 8.75
N ASN A 342 -5.24 -24.19 8.25
CA ASN A 342 -4.78 -24.02 6.88
C ASN A 342 -4.72 -22.54 6.44
N THR A 343 -4.06 -21.71 7.24
CA THR A 343 -3.86 -20.29 6.96
C THR A 343 -2.41 -19.88 7.14
N ALA A 344 -2.00 -18.83 6.44
CA ALA A 344 -0.73 -18.17 6.67
C ALA A 344 -0.94 -16.65 6.76
N LEU A 345 -0.14 -16.00 7.61
CA LEU A 345 0.01 -14.55 7.60
C LEU A 345 1.28 -14.20 6.82
N VAL A 346 1.11 -13.54 5.68
CA VAL A 346 2.21 -13.03 4.87
C VAL A 346 2.64 -11.69 5.47
N THR A 347 3.67 -11.71 6.30
CA THR A 347 4.24 -10.52 6.94
C THR A 347 4.95 -9.65 5.90
N THR A 348 4.66 -8.35 5.91
CA THR A 348 5.20 -7.34 4.97
C THR A 348 5.65 -6.07 5.67
N ALA A 349 5.67 -6.03 7.01
CA ALA A 349 6.00 -4.85 7.79
C ALA A 349 7.44 -4.29 7.55
N ASP A 350 8.29 -5.04 6.85
CA ASP A 350 9.67 -4.69 6.49
C ASP A 350 9.83 -4.28 5.02
N VAL A 351 8.77 -4.32 4.22
CA VAL A 351 8.78 -3.97 2.79
C VAL A 351 7.85 -2.80 2.51
N GLY A 352 8.07 -2.17 1.35
CA GLY A 352 7.41 -0.94 0.95
C GLY A 352 8.18 0.32 1.36
N GLU A 353 7.75 1.44 0.81
CA GLU A 353 8.22 2.78 1.13
C GLU A 353 7.37 3.38 2.25
N ASP A 354 8.01 3.91 3.30
CA ASP A 354 7.30 4.51 4.44
C ASP A 354 6.54 5.81 4.08
N ASN A 355 6.85 6.38 2.93
CA ASN A 355 6.25 7.57 2.35
C ASN A 355 5.28 7.26 1.19
N ASP A 356 4.80 6.02 1.05
CA ASP A 356 3.83 5.65 0.03
C ASP A 356 2.81 4.63 0.53
N LEU A 357 1.53 5.01 0.52
CA LEU A 357 0.43 4.11 0.85
C LEU A 357 0.34 2.94 -0.15
N HIS A 358 0.80 3.13 -1.39
CA HIS A 358 0.77 2.14 -2.47
C HIS A 358 2.20 1.78 -2.90
N PRO A 359 2.96 1.05 -2.06
CA PRO A 359 4.36 0.80 -2.31
C PRO A 359 4.62 0.06 -3.61
N THR A 360 5.76 0.34 -4.25
CA THR A 360 6.08 -0.17 -5.58
C THR A 360 6.59 -1.61 -5.58
N ASP A 361 7.23 -2.05 -4.48
CA ASP A 361 7.70 -3.43 -4.32
C ASP A 361 6.55 -4.39 -4.01
N LYS A 362 5.74 -4.67 -5.04
CA LYS A 362 4.70 -5.71 -5.00
C LYS A 362 5.26 -7.10 -5.26
N LEU A 363 6.44 -7.21 -5.87
CA LEU A 363 7.06 -8.50 -6.21
C LEU A 363 7.44 -9.25 -4.94
N THR A 364 8.13 -8.61 -3.99
CA THR A 364 8.51 -9.26 -2.72
C THR A 364 7.27 -9.73 -1.95
N VAL A 365 6.19 -8.94 -1.97
CA VAL A 365 4.91 -9.33 -1.34
C VAL A 365 4.31 -10.56 -2.03
N ALA A 366 4.33 -10.58 -3.36
CA ALA A 366 3.80 -11.69 -4.17
C ALA A 366 4.62 -12.97 -3.98
N GLU A 367 5.96 -12.88 -3.93
CA GLU A 367 6.85 -14.01 -3.68
C GLU A 367 6.58 -14.65 -2.32
N ARG A 368 6.41 -13.84 -1.26
CA ARG A 368 6.08 -14.36 0.08
C ARG A 368 4.71 -15.04 0.10
N ALA A 369 3.72 -14.48 -0.60
CA ALA A 369 2.40 -15.11 -0.74
C ALA A 369 2.48 -16.41 -1.56
N ALA A 370 3.33 -16.47 -2.58
CA ALA A 370 3.57 -17.66 -3.38
C ALA A 370 4.24 -18.77 -2.54
N THR A 371 5.22 -18.45 -1.69
CA THR A 371 5.81 -19.41 -0.73
C THR A 371 4.73 -20.00 0.18
N ALA A 372 3.86 -19.16 0.74
CA ALA A 372 2.74 -19.62 1.57
C ALA A 372 1.80 -20.57 0.79
N ALA A 373 1.53 -20.25 -0.48
CA ALA A 373 0.73 -21.10 -1.36
C ALA A 373 1.41 -22.43 -1.69
N MET A 374 2.70 -22.43 -2.00
CA MET A 374 3.46 -23.65 -2.24
C MET A 374 3.48 -24.56 -1.01
N ALA A 375 3.65 -23.99 0.19
CA ALA A 375 3.66 -24.74 1.43
C ALA A 375 2.27 -25.34 1.77
N LEU A 376 1.21 -24.55 1.71
CA LEU A 376 -0.13 -24.97 2.19
C LEU A 376 -1.02 -25.61 1.13
N ALA A 377 -0.95 -25.15 -0.11
CA ALA A 377 -1.78 -25.66 -1.21
C ALA A 377 -1.09 -26.80 -1.98
N HIS A 378 0.23 -26.72 -2.14
CA HIS A 378 1.02 -27.70 -2.90
C HIS A 378 1.89 -28.61 -2.04
N HIS A 379 1.92 -28.40 -0.72
CA HIS A 379 2.65 -29.23 0.23
C HIS A 379 4.14 -29.37 -0.12
N SER A 380 4.78 -28.28 -0.54
CA SER A 380 6.21 -28.26 -0.92
C SER A 380 7.16 -28.67 0.23
N GLY A 381 6.70 -28.62 1.48
CA GLY A 381 7.51 -28.87 2.67
C GLY A 381 8.22 -27.62 3.19
N GLU A 382 8.07 -26.49 2.52
CA GLU A 382 8.55 -25.18 2.98
C GLU A 382 7.72 -24.67 4.16
N GLU A 383 8.30 -23.75 4.94
CA GLU A 383 7.56 -23.02 5.97
C GLU A 383 6.59 -22.04 5.30
N PRO A 384 5.30 -22.03 5.69
CA PRO A 384 4.29 -21.22 5.02
C PRO A 384 4.38 -19.72 5.33
N MET A 385 5.19 -19.34 6.32
CA MET A 385 5.36 -17.97 6.80
C MET A 385 6.59 -17.88 7.71
N GLY A 386 7.03 -16.65 8.01
CA GLY A 386 8.10 -16.42 8.98
C GLY A 386 7.69 -16.66 10.44
N PRO A 387 8.63 -16.47 11.39
CA PRO A 387 8.41 -16.68 12.82
C PRO A 387 7.14 -16.00 13.34
N PHE A 388 6.20 -16.80 13.85
CA PHE A 388 4.92 -16.31 14.36
C PHE A 388 4.85 -16.46 15.87
N THR A 389 4.78 -15.34 16.60
CA THR A 389 4.53 -15.41 18.05
C THR A 389 3.11 -15.89 18.31
N TRP A 390 2.97 -16.98 19.06
CA TRP A 390 1.66 -17.58 19.35
C TRP A 390 1.34 -17.64 20.85
N HIS A 391 2.36 -17.52 21.70
CA HIS A 391 2.18 -17.63 23.14
C HIS A 391 3.29 -16.90 23.90
N ALA A 392 2.96 -16.38 25.06
CA ALA A 392 3.92 -15.90 26.04
C ALA A 392 3.58 -16.46 27.43
N THR A 393 4.59 -16.79 28.22
CA THR A 393 4.43 -17.23 29.62
C THR A 393 5.28 -16.37 30.54
N LEU A 394 4.79 -16.15 31.77
CA LEU A 394 5.55 -15.51 32.84
C LEU A 394 5.98 -16.59 33.83
N SER A 395 7.29 -16.71 34.04
CA SER A 395 7.86 -17.60 35.04
C SER A 395 7.62 -17.07 36.46
N ARG A 396 7.81 -17.93 37.47
CA ARG A 396 7.78 -17.51 38.88
C ARG A 396 8.90 -16.51 39.24
N ASP A 397 9.98 -16.51 38.45
CA ASP A 397 11.14 -15.62 38.62
C ASP A 397 11.01 -14.35 37.76
N ASN A 398 9.79 -13.99 37.36
CA ASN A 398 9.48 -12.82 36.51
C ASN A 398 10.15 -12.82 35.13
N VAL A 399 10.46 -14.00 34.58
CA VAL A 399 10.98 -14.13 33.21
C VAL A 399 9.82 -14.31 32.23
N ILE A 400 9.75 -13.45 31.22
CA ILE A 400 8.79 -13.59 30.12
C ILE A 400 9.40 -14.46 29.02
N PHE A 401 8.80 -15.63 28.77
CA PHE A 401 9.11 -16.45 27.62
C PHE A 401 8.15 -16.13 26.48
N ILE A 402 8.68 -15.93 25.27
CA ILE A 402 7.89 -15.72 24.06
C ILE A 402 8.13 -16.91 23.12
N HIS A 403 7.06 -17.57 22.72
CA HIS A 403 7.11 -18.76 21.89
C HIS A 403 6.72 -18.43 20.45
N PHE A 404 7.53 -18.92 19.51
CA PHE A 404 7.35 -18.74 18.08
C PHE A 404 7.04 -20.08 17.41
N LEU A 405 6.17 -20.06 16.40
CA LEU A 405 6.09 -21.09 15.36
C LEU A 405 7.04 -20.68 14.23
N TYR A 406 7.55 -21.64 13.45
CA TYR A 406 8.40 -21.39 12.28
C TYR A 406 9.67 -20.61 12.63
N ALA A 407 10.38 -21.08 13.65
CA ALA A 407 11.58 -20.45 14.20
C ALA A 407 12.65 -21.49 14.58
N GLU A 408 12.55 -22.70 14.03
CA GLU A 408 13.44 -23.82 14.31
C GLU A 408 14.90 -23.53 13.91
N SER A 409 15.09 -22.67 12.92
CA SER A 409 16.40 -22.17 12.48
C SER A 409 16.94 -21.00 13.32
N GLY A 410 16.21 -20.59 14.36
CA GLY A 410 16.54 -19.46 15.22
C GLY A 410 16.06 -18.11 14.67
N LEU A 411 16.26 -17.05 15.47
CA LEU A 411 15.96 -15.67 15.10
C LEU A 411 17.27 -14.92 14.86
N ARG A 412 17.29 -14.04 13.86
CA ARG A 412 18.43 -13.15 13.58
C ARG A 412 17.96 -11.73 13.33
N ILE A 413 18.83 -10.78 13.66
CA ILE A 413 18.68 -9.39 13.23
C ILE A 413 19.15 -9.32 11.78
N ARG A 414 18.36 -8.67 10.91
CA ARG A 414 18.75 -8.45 9.51
C ARG A 414 19.92 -7.47 9.44
N ASP A 415 20.86 -7.71 8.53
CA ASP A 415 21.97 -6.78 8.29
C ASP A 415 21.46 -5.35 8.04
N GLY A 416 22.15 -4.36 8.63
CA GLY A 416 21.75 -2.95 8.60
C GLY A 416 20.78 -2.53 9.70
N TYR A 417 20.15 -3.47 10.42
CA TYR A 417 19.35 -3.17 11.62
C TYR A 417 20.21 -3.33 12.87
N ARG A 418 20.09 -2.38 13.81
CA ARG A 418 20.70 -2.52 15.14
C ARG A 418 19.71 -3.21 16.07
N ALA A 419 20.22 -4.03 16.99
CA ALA A 419 19.42 -4.46 18.12
C ALA A 419 18.86 -3.20 18.80
N PRO A 420 17.54 -3.11 19.06
CA PRO A 420 16.99 -1.97 19.75
C PRO A 420 17.71 -1.86 21.09
N THR A 421 18.39 -0.75 21.33
CA THR A 421 18.72 -0.34 22.69
C THR A 421 17.39 -0.01 23.35
N ILE A 422 17.05 -0.67 24.45
CA ILE A 422 15.92 -0.24 25.28
C ILE A 422 16.38 1.10 25.87
N PRO A 423 15.91 2.24 25.36
CA PRO A 423 16.59 3.51 25.66
C PRO A 423 16.24 3.99 27.07
N MET A 424 15.03 3.66 27.55
CA MET A 424 14.49 4.15 28.81
C MET A 424 13.66 3.06 29.50
N ILE A 425 13.57 3.13 30.83
CA ILE A 425 12.57 2.45 31.65
C ILE A 425 11.57 3.51 32.14
N ARG A 426 10.28 3.20 32.02
CA ARG A 426 9.19 4.01 32.56
C ARG A 426 8.47 3.26 33.68
N TYR A 427 8.07 3.99 34.71
CA TYR A 427 7.24 3.49 35.81
C TYR A 427 6.06 4.45 36.04
N ALA A 428 4.87 3.89 36.23
CA ALA A 428 3.61 4.61 36.46
C ALA A 428 3.31 5.71 35.41
N TRP A 429 3.51 5.38 34.11
CA TRP A 429 3.42 6.32 32.98
C TRP A 429 2.06 6.32 32.26
N GLU A 430 1.01 6.00 32.99
CA GLU A 430 -0.37 6.01 32.52
C GLU A 430 -1.16 7.12 33.24
N GLU A 431 -2.27 7.56 32.66
CA GLU A 431 -3.13 8.59 33.28
C GLU A 431 -3.68 8.14 34.65
N CYS A 432 -3.86 6.84 34.84
CA CYS A 432 -4.28 6.20 36.08
C CYS A 432 -3.44 4.92 36.30
N PRO A 433 -2.30 4.98 37.00
CA PRO A 433 -1.41 3.83 37.15
C PRO A 433 -2.02 2.71 38.02
N ASP A 434 -2.10 1.50 37.47
CA ASP A 434 -2.64 0.32 38.17
C ASP A 434 -1.61 -0.44 39.02
N LEU A 435 -0.32 -0.06 38.95
CA LEU A 435 0.77 -0.63 39.74
C LEU A 435 1.50 0.47 40.52
N ILE A 436 1.37 0.42 41.85
CA ILE A 436 2.04 1.35 42.77
C ILE A 436 3.06 0.58 43.61
N LEU A 437 4.34 0.88 43.41
CA LEU A 437 5.45 0.47 44.26
C LEU A 437 5.48 1.36 45.49
N GLU A 438 5.59 0.77 46.67
CA GLU A 438 5.65 1.48 47.94
C GLU A 438 6.95 1.15 48.69
N ASN A 439 7.44 2.11 49.47
CA ASN A 439 8.51 1.84 50.44
C ASN A 439 7.95 1.16 51.71
N ARG A 440 8.82 0.85 52.68
CA ARG A 440 8.41 0.18 53.93
C ARG A 440 7.41 0.99 54.78
N GLN A 441 7.27 2.28 54.53
CA GLN A 441 6.35 3.18 55.21
C GLN A 441 5.01 3.34 54.46
N GLY A 442 4.83 2.64 53.34
CA GLY A 442 3.62 2.75 52.50
C GLY A 442 3.59 4.03 51.65
N LEU A 443 4.73 4.70 51.46
CA LEU A 443 4.80 5.86 50.58
C LEU A 443 5.08 5.41 49.14
N PRO A 444 4.34 5.92 48.14
CA PRO A 444 4.49 5.48 46.75
C PRO A 444 5.79 6.01 46.13
N ALA A 445 6.40 5.20 45.27
CA ALA A 445 7.45 5.65 44.37
C ALA A 445 6.89 6.68 43.38
N SER A 446 7.65 7.72 43.07
CA SER A 446 7.27 8.69 42.05
C SER A 446 7.31 8.05 40.65
N PRO A 447 6.37 8.38 39.74
CA PRO A 447 6.51 8.07 38.33
C PRO A 447 7.84 8.58 37.77
N PHE A 448 8.47 7.81 36.88
CA PHE A 448 9.73 8.21 36.27
C PHE A 448 9.88 7.68 34.84
N GLU A 449 10.77 8.34 34.11
CA GLU A 449 11.36 7.88 32.85
C GLU A 449 12.87 8.08 32.97
N ILE A 450 13.65 7.00 32.98
CA ILE A 450 15.12 7.05 33.16
C ILE A 450 15.84 6.22 32.09
N PRO A 451 17.04 6.62 31.63
CA PRO A 451 17.80 5.87 30.65
C PRO A 451 18.33 4.55 31.21
N LEU A 452 18.39 3.53 30.36
CA LEU A 452 18.93 2.22 30.71
C LEU A 452 20.44 2.23 30.42
N VAL A 453 21.27 2.24 31.47
CA VAL A 453 22.73 2.19 31.36
C VAL A 453 23.17 0.72 31.41
N ARG A 454 24.08 0.30 30.52
CA ARG A 454 24.65 -1.05 30.58
C ARG A 454 25.72 -1.10 31.66
N GLU A 455 25.67 -2.10 32.54
CA GLU A 455 26.66 -2.29 33.62
C GLU A 455 28.12 -2.37 33.10
N ASP A 456 28.32 -2.72 31.82
CA ASP A 456 29.64 -2.80 31.19
C ASP A 456 30.24 -1.43 30.78
N GLU A 457 29.50 -0.33 30.89
CA GLU A 457 29.96 1.03 30.49
C GLU A 457 30.39 1.92 31.68
N ASP A 458 30.16 1.50 32.93
CA ASP A 458 30.44 2.28 34.16
C ASP A 458 31.68 1.81 34.96
N MET A 459 32.61 1.07 34.33
CA MET A 459 33.88 0.65 34.94
C MET A 459 35.13 1.14 34.18
N ALA A 460 35.07 2.32 33.55
CA ALA A 460 36.23 3.00 32.94
C ALA A 460 36.33 4.46 33.33
#